data_AF-A0A9Q0XG64-F1
#
_entry.id   AF-A0A9Q0XG64-F1
#
_cell.length_a   1.000
_cell.length_b   1.000
_cell.length_c   1.000
_cell.angle_alpha   90.00
_cell.angle_beta   90.00
_cell.angle_gamma   90.00
#
_symmetry.space_group_name_H-M   'P 1'
#
loop_
_entity.id
_entity.type
_entity.pdbx_description
1 polymer ?
#
loop_
_entity_poly.entity_id
_entity_poly.type
_entity_poly.pdbx_seq_one_letter_code
_entity_poly.pdbx_strand_id
1 'polypeptide(L)'
;MSGPPGLPGKPGPMGQKGDTIVGPRGPPGVPGLPGPPGFGPPGPPGPPGPPGPPAIYGSAAVPGPPGPPGEPGLPGTRNLVTTFSNVDSMLQKVHLVSEGTLIYLSETSEVFIRVQDGWKKLQLGELIPIPADSPPPPAISSPGLQPLPASIPVSSIESRRPSLHLVALNTPFSGDMRADYQCFQQARAAGLTSTYRAFLSSHLQDLLTVVRKADRYHLPIVNIKEETLFGNWESIFSGNGGQFDLQIPIYSFDGRNVLTDPAWPQKVIWHGSSPHGVRLISNYCEAWRTTDLAVMGQASPLKSGKLLDQKPYSCSNRFIVLCIENSYISDSQRK
;
A
#
# COMPACT_ATOMS: atom_id res chain seq x y z
N MET A 1 -17.45 -34.71 102.20
CA MET A 1 -17.69 -35.69 101.12
C MET A 1 -17.87 -34.92 99.83
N SER A 2 -16.95 -35.05 98.88
CA SER A 2 -17.06 -34.39 97.57
C SER A 2 -17.93 -35.26 96.65
N GLY A 3 -18.92 -34.66 95.99
CA GLY A 3 -19.84 -35.36 95.09
C GLY A 3 -19.14 -35.85 93.81
N PRO A 4 -19.67 -36.91 93.16
CA PRO A 4 -19.05 -37.46 91.96
C PRO A 4 -19.04 -36.43 90.81
N PRO A 5 -17.99 -36.40 89.97
CA PRO A 5 -17.93 -35.52 88.82
C PRO A 5 -19.13 -35.69 87.89
N GLY A 6 -19.63 -34.57 87.35
CA GLY A 6 -20.76 -34.58 86.41
C GLY A 6 -20.47 -35.37 85.14
N LEU A 7 -21.50 -36.03 84.60
CA LEU A 7 -21.40 -36.82 83.38
C LEU A 7 -20.90 -35.97 82.20
N PRO A 8 -20.02 -36.52 81.33
CA PRO A 8 -19.56 -35.82 80.13
C PRO A 8 -20.73 -35.41 79.23
N GLY A 9 -20.66 -34.19 78.69
CA GLY A 9 -21.66 -33.66 77.76
C GLY A 9 -21.79 -34.52 76.49
N LYS A 10 -23.01 -34.62 75.96
CA LYS A 10 -23.30 -35.38 74.74
C LYS A 10 -22.50 -34.80 73.54
N PRO A 11 -21.95 -35.63 72.64
CA PRO A 11 -21.29 -35.15 71.43
C PRO A 11 -22.23 -34.28 70.59
N GLY A 12 -21.70 -33.18 70.06
CA GLY A 12 -22.45 -32.28 69.17
C GLY A 12 -22.85 -32.96 67.85
N PRO A 13 -23.91 -32.48 67.18
CA PRO A 13 -24.34 -33.06 65.91
C PRO A 13 -23.28 -32.93 64.81
N MET A 14 -23.17 -33.95 63.97
CA MET A 14 -22.24 -33.99 62.82
C MET A 14 -22.53 -32.82 61.86
N GLY A 15 -21.49 -32.06 61.49
CA GLY A 15 -21.62 -30.93 60.56
C GLY A 15 -22.12 -31.35 59.18
N GLN A 16 -22.91 -30.49 58.53
CA GLN A 16 -23.43 -30.73 57.18
C GLN A 16 -22.28 -30.84 56.16
N LYS A 17 -22.42 -31.78 55.22
CA LYS A 17 -21.50 -32.03 54.12
C LYS A 17 -21.39 -30.78 53.23
N GLY A 18 -20.18 -30.30 52.97
CA GLY A 18 -19.94 -29.10 52.16
C GLY A 18 -20.45 -29.26 50.73
N ASP A 19 -21.32 -28.35 50.31
CA ASP A 19 -21.79 -28.26 48.93
C ASP A 19 -20.64 -27.86 47.99
N THR A 20 -20.65 -28.46 46.81
CA THR A 20 -19.64 -28.22 45.77
C THR A 20 -19.86 -26.83 45.20
N ILE A 21 -19.10 -25.84 45.65
CA ILE A 21 -19.18 -24.46 45.17
C ILE A 21 -18.50 -24.38 43.80
N VAL A 22 -19.24 -24.71 42.72
CA VAL A 22 -18.88 -24.20 41.40
C VAL A 22 -19.19 -22.71 41.45
N GLY A 23 -18.14 -21.89 41.47
CA GLY A 23 -18.29 -20.43 41.46
C GLY A 23 -19.12 -19.98 40.25
N PRO A 24 -19.93 -18.91 40.38
CA PRO A 24 -20.71 -18.40 39.26
C PRO A 24 -19.80 -18.12 38.07
N ARG A 25 -20.26 -18.47 36.86
CA ARG A 25 -19.55 -18.15 35.62
C ARG A 25 -19.23 -16.66 35.61
N GLY A 26 -17.97 -16.31 35.36
CA GLY A 26 -17.53 -14.92 35.29
C GLY A 26 -18.40 -14.11 34.31
N PRO A 27 -18.60 -12.81 34.56
CA PRO A 27 -19.40 -11.96 33.68
C PRO A 27 -18.84 -11.99 32.25
N PRO A 28 -19.69 -11.85 31.22
CA PRO A 28 -19.23 -11.70 29.84
C PRO A 28 -18.19 -10.57 29.75
N GLY A 29 -17.14 -10.79 28.95
CA GLY A 29 -16.15 -9.75 28.68
C GLY A 29 -16.81 -8.49 28.15
N VAL A 30 -16.32 -7.32 28.55
CA VAL A 30 -16.84 -6.05 28.05
C VAL A 30 -16.73 -6.00 26.51
N PRO A 31 -17.75 -5.46 25.81
CA PRO A 31 -17.65 -5.22 24.38
C PRO A 31 -16.38 -4.44 24.04
N GLY A 32 -15.72 -4.79 22.93
CA GLY A 32 -14.56 -4.05 22.45
C GLY A 32 -14.90 -2.57 22.24
N LEU A 33 -13.93 -1.69 22.48
CA LEU A 33 -14.11 -0.25 22.25
C LEU A 33 -14.49 0.00 20.78
N PRO A 34 -15.41 0.95 20.51
CA PRO A 34 -15.68 1.39 19.14
C PRO A 34 -14.39 1.79 18.42
N GLY A 35 -14.28 1.41 17.15
CA GLY A 35 -13.17 1.86 16.30
C GLY A 35 -13.10 3.38 16.24
N PRO A 36 -11.91 3.97 16.00
CA PRO A 36 -11.79 5.42 15.88
C PRO A 36 -12.68 5.96 14.74
N PRO A 37 -13.30 7.14 14.89
CA PRO A 37 -14.07 7.77 13.83
C PRO A 37 -13.23 7.96 12.56
N GLY A 38 -13.82 7.71 11.39
CA GLY A 38 -13.18 8.04 10.12
C GLY A 38 -12.92 9.56 10.03
N PHE A 39 -11.74 9.94 9.54
CA PHE A 39 -11.39 11.35 9.33
C PHE A 39 -12.15 11.90 8.11
N GLY A 40 -13.25 12.61 8.35
CA GLY A 40 -13.96 13.39 7.36
C GLY A 40 -15.00 14.31 8.02
N PRO A 41 -15.25 15.52 7.48
CA PRO A 41 -16.35 16.35 7.96
C PRO A 41 -17.69 15.62 7.74
N PRO A 42 -18.65 15.71 8.67
CA PRO A 42 -20.00 15.17 8.46
C PRO A 42 -20.59 15.71 7.15
N GLY A 43 -21.26 14.84 6.39
CA GLY A 43 -21.98 15.26 5.19
C GLY A 43 -23.08 16.29 5.54
N PRO A 44 -23.51 17.12 4.57
CA PRO A 44 -24.60 18.06 4.79
C PRO A 44 -25.91 17.32 5.17
N PRO A 45 -26.81 17.94 5.97
CA PRO A 45 -28.12 17.37 6.27
C PRO A 45 -28.89 17.07 4.98
N GLY A 46 -29.60 15.94 4.96
CA GLY A 46 -30.47 15.60 3.84
C GLY A 46 -31.61 16.61 3.64
N PRO A 47 -32.19 16.70 2.42
CA PRO A 47 -33.32 17.56 2.16
C PRO A 47 -34.55 17.16 3.00
N PRO A 48 -35.46 18.10 3.35
CA PRO A 48 -36.73 17.80 4.01
C PRO A 48 -37.54 16.77 3.22
N GLY A 49 -38.20 15.85 3.95
CA GLY A 49 -39.10 14.89 3.32
C GLY A 49 -40.28 15.57 2.59
N PRO A 50 -40.89 14.90 1.61
CA PRO A 50 -42.07 15.42 0.93
C PRO A 50 -43.25 15.61 1.92
N PRO A 51 -44.13 16.60 1.70
CA PRO A 51 -45.35 16.76 2.50
C PRO A 51 -46.18 15.47 2.55
N GLY A 52 -46.73 15.18 3.73
CA GLY A 52 -47.62 14.03 3.88
C GLY A 52 -48.89 14.16 3.02
N PRO A 53 -49.53 13.04 2.64
CA PRO A 53 -50.80 13.07 1.92
C PRO A 53 -51.91 13.71 2.78
N PRO A 54 -52.96 14.30 2.15
CA PRO A 54 -54.09 14.90 2.86
C PRO A 54 -54.79 13.91 3.81
N ALA A 55 -55.15 14.36 5.01
CA ALA A 55 -55.76 13.51 6.03
C ALA A 55 -57.19 13.09 5.65
N ILE A 56 -57.47 11.78 5.64
CA ILE A 56 -58.82 11.23 5.71
C ILE A 56 -59.19 11.15 7.21
N TYR A 57 -60.32 11.75 7.57
CA TYR A 57 -60.83 11.82 8.94
C TYR A 57 -60.86 10.43 9.61
N GLY A 58 -60.26 10.33 10.81
CA GLY A 58 -60.58 9.25 11.77
C GLY A 58 -59.44 8.38 12.30
N SER A 59 -58.17 8.63 11.97
CA SER A 59 -57.05 7.95 12.66
C SER A 59 -55.84 8.86 12.79
N ALA A 60 -55.21 8.82 13.97
CA ALA A 60 -54.01 9.61 14.26
C ALA A 60 -52.92 9.33 13.21
N ALA A 61 -52.38 10.40 12.61
CA ALA A 61 -51.29 10.29 11.66
C ALA A 61 -50.06 9.74 12.38
N VAL A 62 -49.65 8.52 12.01
CA VAL A 62 -48.42 7.88 12.49
C VAL A 62 -47.24 8.68 11.91
N PRO A 63 -46.25 9.10 12.74
CA PRO A 63 -45.02 9.68 12.23
C PRO A 63 -44.37 8.75 11.19
N GLY A 64 -43.96 9.31 10.05
CA GLY A 64 -43.25 8.54 9.04
C GLY A 64 -41.97 7.92 9.60
N PRO A 65 -41.52 6.77 9.05
CA PRO A 65 -40.28 6.15 9.49
C PRO A 65 -39.08 7.10 9.33
N PRO A 66 -38.03 6.97 10.17
CA PRO A 66 -36.78 7.68 9.96
C PRO A 66 -36.24 7.46 8.55
N GLY A 67 -35.70 8.52 7.93
CA GLY A 67 -35.07 8.41 6.61
C GLY A 67 -33.88 7.44 6.62
N PRO A 68 -33.52 6.85 5.47
CA PRO A 68 -32.35 5.98 5.39
C PRO A 68 -31.07 6.73 5.78
N PRO A 69 -30.05 6.03 6.35
CA PRO A 69 -28.72 6.60 6.55
C PRO A 69 -28.19 7.21 5.25
N GLY A 70 -27.55 8.37 5.33
CA GLY A 70 -26.91 9.00 4.17
C GLY A 70 -25.86 8.07 3.54
N GLU A 71 -25.66 8.18 2.23
CA GLU A 71 -24.65 7.38 1.55
C GLU A 71 -23.24 7.64 2.14
N PRO A 72 -22.39 6.59 2.25
CA PRO A 72 -21.00 6.77 2.64
C PRO A 72 -20.31 7.80 1.73
N GLY A 73 -19.57 8.73 2.32
CA GLY A 73 -18.77 9.70 1.54
C GLY A 73 -17.80 8.98 0.61
N LEU A 74 -17.68 9.47 -0.63
CA LEU A 74 -16.77 8.91 -1.63
C LEU A 74 -15.31 8.91 -1.11
N PRO A 75 -14.54 7.83 -1.37
CA PRO A 75 -13.11 7.77 -1.02
C PRO A 75 -12.35 8.96 -1.61
N GLY A 76 -11.66 9.72 -0.76
CA GLY A 76 -10.89 10.90 -1.18
C GLY A 76 -9.62 10.54 -1.95
N THR A 77 -9.71 10.22 -3.24
CA THR A 77 -8.55 10.31 -4.14
C THR A 77 -8.33 11.78 -4.50
N ARG A 78 -7.56 12.49 -3.66
CA ARG A 78 -7.14 13.87 -3.96
C ARG A 78 -6.07 13.86 -5.05
N ASN A 79 -6.49 13.81 -6.30
CA ASN A 79 -5.64 14.24 -7.41
C ASN A 79 -5.47 15.77 -7.29
N LEU A 80 -4.33 16.22 -6.75
CA LEU A 80 -4.07 17.64 -6.48
C LEU A 80 -4.03 18.50 -7.75
N VAL A 81 -3.81 17.89 -8.93
CA VAL A 81 -3.79 18.58 -10.24
C VAL A 81 -4.58 17.77 -11.27
N THR A 82 -5.39 18.44 -12.10
CA THR A 82 -6.18 17.85 -13.20
C THR A 82 -5.97 18.68 -14.48
N THR A 83 -6.03 18.04 -15.65
CA THR A 83 -5.84 18.73 -16.94
C THR A 83 -7.09 18.61 -17.80
N PHE A 84 -7.54 19.72 -18.37
CA PHE A 84 -8.62 19.77 -19.37
C PHE A 84 -8.11 20.48 -20.62
N SER A 85 -8.75 20.23 -21.76
CA SER A 85 -8.42 20.91 -23.01
C SER A 85 -8.81 22.39 -22.95
N ASN A 86 -10.04 22.68 -22.54
CA ASN A 86 -10.65 24.01 -22.52
C ASN A 86 -11.64 24.19 -21.36
N VAL A 87 -12.17 25.42 -21.24
CA VAL A 87 -13.12 25.81 -20.18
C VAL A 87 -14.41 24.99 -20.25
N ASP A 88 -14.95 24.71 -21.43
CA ASP A 88 -16.17 23.91 -21.57
C ASP A 88 -16.00 22.49 -21.04
N SER A 89 -14.84 21.87 -21.32
CA SER A 89 -14.49 20.52 -20.83
C SER A 89 -14.30 20.49 -19.31
N MET A 90 -13.79 21.57 -18.74
CA MET A 90 -13.73 21.79 -17.29
C MET A 90 -15.14 21.95 -16.70
N LEU A 91 -16.01 22.74 -17.33
CA LEU A 91 -17.38 23.00 -16.89
C LEU A 91 -18.27 21.75 -16.95
N GLN A 92 -18.10 20.89 -17.94
CA GLN A 92 -18.84 19.62 -18.01
C GLN A 92 -18.47 18.63 -16.89
N LYS A 93 -17.30 18.82 -16.26
CA LYS A 93 -16.76 17.91 -15.23
C LYS A 93 -16.65 18.57 -13.85
N VAL A 94 -17.37 19.67 -13.62
CA VAL A 94 -17.34 20.45 -12.35
C VAL A 94 -17.57 19.58 -11.12
N HIS A 95 -18.51 18.63 -11.18
CA HIS A 95 -18.87 17.78 -10.05
C HIS A 95 -17.83 16.70 -9.73
N LEU A 96 -16.91 16.42 -10.66
CA LEU A 96 -15.85 15.43 -10.50
C LEU A 96 -14.58 16.02 -9.87
N VAL A 97 -14.50 17.35 -9.76
CA VAL A 97 -13.33 18.05 -9.25
C VAL A 97 -13.61 18.56 -7.84
N SER A 98 -12.85 18.04 -6.87
CA SER A 98 -12.95 18.47 -5.47
C SER A 98 -12.36 19.87 -5.26
N GLU A 99 -12.87 20.59 -4.28
CA GLU A 99 -12.28 21.84 -3.78
C GLU A 99 -10.80 21.67 -3.42
N GLY A 100 -10.00 22.68 -3.74
CA GLY A 100 -8.54 22.67 -3.58
C GLY A 100 -7.76 22.05 -4.74
N THR A 101 -8.42 21.49 -5.76
CA THR A 101 -7.74 20.93 -6.95
C THR A 101 -7.25 22.05 -7.88
N LEU A 102 -5.99 21.95 -8.32
CA LEU A 102 -5.43 22.78 -9.39
C LEU A 102 -5.84 22.21 -10.75
N ILE A 103 -6.25 23.08 -11.66
CA ILE A 103 -6.64 22.71 -13.02
C ILE A 103 -5.70 23.40 -14.00
N TYR A 104 -5.17 22.66 -14.95
CA TYR A 104 -4.42 23.17 -16.08
C TYR A 104 -5.23 23.04 -17.37
N LEU A 105 -5.41 24.13 -18.11
CA LEU A 105 -6.01 24.12 -19.44
C LEU A 105 -4.90 24.00 -20.49
N SER A 106 -4.86 22.89 -21.23
CA SER A 106 -3.77 22.61 -22.15
C SER A 106 -3.78 23.49 -23.41
N GLU A 107 -4.95 23.99 -23.84
CA GLU A 107 -5.05 24.85 -25.03
C GLU A 107 -4.61 26.29 -24.76
N THR A 108 -4.96 26.83 -23.58
CA THR A 108 -4.66 28.24 -23.22
C THR A 108 -3.47 28.40 -22.29
N SER A 109 -2.91 27.28 -21.78
CA SER A 109 -1.88 27.26 -20.74
C SER A 109 -2.29 28.00 -19.46
N GLU A 110 -3.59 28.07 -19.18
CA GLU A 110 -4.13 28.75 -18.01
C GLU A 110 -4.27 27.79 -16.84
N VAL A 111 -4.07 28.29 -15.62
CA VAL A 111 -4.23 27.50 -14.40
C VAL A 111 -5.38 28.07 -13.57
N PHE A 112 -6.22 27.20 -13.04
CA PHE A 112 -7.33 27.52 -12.14
C PHE A 112 -7.21 26.74 -10.84
N ILE A 113 -7.82 27.23 -9.77
CA ILE A 113 -8.04 26.48 -8.53
C ILE A 113 -9.53 26.37 -8.23
N ARG A 114 -9.99 25.17 -7.88
CA ARG A 114 -11.37 24.91 -7.44
C ARG A 114 -11.57 25.46 -6.03
N VAL A 115 -12.46 26.44 -5.89
CA VAL A 115 -12.90 27.05 -4.61
C VAL A 115 -14.38 26.79 -4.40
N GLN A 116 -14.89 26.91 -3.18
CA GLN A 116 -16.26 26.52 -2.76
C GLN A 116 -17.38 26.74 -3.80
N ASP A 117 -17.43 27.92 -4.43
CA ASP A 117 -18.47 28.30 -5.39
C ASP A 117 -17.97 28.59 -6.82
N GLY A 118 -16.81 28.04 -7.20
CA GLY A 118 -16.34 28.15 -8.57
C GLY A 118 -14.83 27.97 -8.77
N TRP A 119 -14.28 28.77 -9.66
CA TRP A 119 -12.90 28.66 -10.12
C TRP A 119 -12.20 30.01 -9.99
N LYS A 120 -11.01 30.02 -9.39
CA LYS A 120 -10.13 31.20 -9.43
C LYS A 120 -9.00 30.97 -10.41
N LYS A 121 -8.84 31.86 -11.38
CA LYS A 121 -7.71 31.86 -12.31
C LYS A 121 -6.44 32.29 -11.59
N LEU A 122 -5.37 31.52 -11.73
CA LEU A 122 -4.02 31.89 -11.31
C LEU A 122 -3.30 32.56 -12.49
N GLN A 123 -2.72 33.73 -12.23
CA GLN A 123 -1.86 34.38 -13.22
C GLN A 123 -0.50 33.70 -13.21
N LEU A 124 -0.07 33.22 -14.38
CA LEU A 124 1.27 32.69 -14.58
C LEU A 124 2.22 33.81 -15.00
N GLY A 125 3.48 33.71 -14.58
CA GLY A 125 4.54 34.61 -15.04
C GLY A 125 5.02 34.28 -16.45
N GLU A 126 6.16 34.85 -16.83
CA GLU A 126 6.77 34.59 -18.13
C GLU A 126 7.15 33.11 -18.30
N LEU A 127 6.97 32.60 -19.52
CA LEU A 127 7.37 31.26 -19.89
C LEU A 127 8.90 31.16 -19.84
N ILE A 128 9.43 30.27 -19.00
CA ILE A 128 10.84 29.90 -19.04
C ILE A 128 11.01 28.94 -20.23
N PRO A 129 11.71 29.33 -21.31
CA PRO A 129 11.86 28.47 -22.47
C PRO A 129 12.74 27.27 -22.13
N ILE A 130 12.34 26.09 -22.61
CA ILE A 130 13.17 24.89 -22.54
C ILE A 130 14.35 25.10 -23.51
N PRO A 131 15.61 24.91 -23.09
CA PRO A 131 16.77 25.06 -23.97
C PRO A 131 16.65 24.19 -25.23
N ALA A 132 17.03 24.72 -26.40
CA ALA A 132 16.87 24.03 -27.70
C ALA A 132 17.64 22.69 -27.79
N ASP A 133 18.68 22.49 -26.98
CA ASP A 133 19.44 21.23 -26.83
C ASP A 133 18.75 20.20 -25.90
N SER A 134 17.57 20.52 -25.36
CA SER A 134 16.82 19.58 -24.55
C SER A 134 16.22 18.51 -25.46
N PRO A 135 16.44 17.21 -25.20
CA PRO A 135 15.81 16.15 -25.99
C PRO A 135 14.29 16.32 -25.93
N PRO A 136 13.57 16.16 -27.06
CA PRO A 136 12.13 16.34 -27.09
C PRO A 136 11.46 15.37 -26.10
N PRO A 137 10.41 15.80 -25.38
CA PRO A 137 9.63 14.88 -24.57
C PRO A 137 9.06 13.78 -25.48
N PRO A 138 9.06 12.50 -25.03
CA PRO A 138 8.57 11.41 -25.86
C PRO A 138 7.12 11.68 -26.26
N ALA A 139 6.85 11.67 -27.58
CA ALA A 139 5.51 11.87 -28.12
C ALA A 139 4.60 10.74 -27.62
N ILE A 140 3.57 11.09 -26.84
CA ILE A 140 2.47 10.19 -26.51
C ILE A 140 1.57 10.14 -27.75
N SER A 141 1.76 9.13 -28.59
CA SER A 141 0.82 8.83 -29.67
C SER A 141 -0.45 8.21 -29.08
N SER A 142 -1.53 8.97 -29.06
CA SER A 142 -2.89 8.44 -28.86
C SER A 142 -3.19 7.43 -29.99
N PRO A 143 -3.69 6.21 -29.71
CA PRO A 143 -4.00 5.27 -30.77
C PRO A 143 -5.27 5.72 -31.50
N GLY A 144 -5.09 6.27 -32.71
CA GLY A 144 -6.17 6.47 -33.66
C GLY A 144 -6.65 5.12 -34.19
N LEU A 145 -7.96 4.89 -34.09
CA LEU A 145 -8.65 3.80 -34.79
C LEU A 145 -8.46 3.96 -36.30
N GLN A 146 -7.72 3.04 -36.93
CA GLN A 146 -7.85 2.76 -38.36
C GLN A 146 -7.82 1.25 -38.63
N PRO A 147 -8.53 0.77 -39.68
CA PRO A 147 -8.89 -0.63 -39.83
C PRO A 147 -7.74 -1.48 -40.38
N LEU A 148 -7.67 -2.73 -39.90
CA LEU A 148 -6.72 -3.76 -40.33
C LEU A 148 -6.83 -4.08 -41.82
N PRO A 149 -5.68 -4.25 -42.51
CA PRO A 149 -5.55 -5.22 -43.59
C PRO A 149 -4.78 -6.47 -43.12
N ALA A 150 -5.03 -7.55 -43.83
CA ALA A 150 -4.81 -8.92 -43.42
C ALA A 150 -3.34 -9.37 -43.30
N SER A 151 -3.17 -10.33 -42.38
CA SER A 151 -2.12 -11.34 -42.23
C SER A 151 -0.99 -11.41 -43.26
N ILE A 152 0.25 -11.25 -42.76
CA ILE A 152 1.43 -11.97 -43.27
C ILE A 152 2.16 -12.58 -42.06
N PRO A 153 2.55 -13.87 -42.09
CA PRO A 153 3.23 -14.53 -40.99
C PRO A 153 4.72 -14.17 -41.01
N VAL A 154 5.20 -13.51 -39.96
CA VAL A 154 6.63 -13.30 -39.74
C VAL A 154 7.05 -14.10 -38.52
N SER A 155 7.93 -15.05 -38.76
CA SER A 155 8.61 -15.90 -37.80
C SER A 155 9.42 -15.08 -36.78
N SER A 156 9.14 -15.36 -35.50
CA SER A 156 10.06 -15.35 -34.35
C SER A 156 11.10 -14.22 -34.30
N ILE A 157 10.66 -13.01 -33.99
CA ILE A 157 11.39 -12.16 -33.07
C ILE A 157 10.69 -12.39 -31.74
N GLU A 158 11.33 -13.06 -30.78
CA GLU A 158 10.87 -13.03 -29.40
C GLU A 158 10.95 -11.59 -28.92
N SER A 159 9.86 -10.85 -29.14
CA SER A 159 9.58 -9.61 -28.45
C SER A 159 9.48 -9.95 -26.97
N ARG A 160 10.63 -9.88 -26.27
CA ARG A 160 10.67 -9.99 -24.81
C ARG A 160 9.56 -9.09 -24.27
N ARG A 161 8.62 -9.71 -23.57
CA ARG A 161 7.50 -8.97 -23.00
C ARG A 161 8.09 -7.97 -22.01
N PRO A 162 7.65 -6.70 -22.05
CA PRO A 162 8.17 -5.71 -21.13
C PRO A 162 7.85 -6.14 -19.70
N SER A 163 8.86 -6.15 -18.83
CA SER A 163 8.81 -6.63 -17.46
C SER A 163 9.71 -5.78 -16.57
N LEU A 164 9.50 -5.86 -15.26
CA LEU A 164 10.40 -5.27 -14.27
C LEU A 164 11.06 -6.38 -13.46
N HIS A 165 12.37 -6.31 -13.32
CA HIS A 165 13.13 -7.35 -12.64
C HIS A 165 13.26 -7.06 -11.13
N LEU A 166 12.90 -8.03 -10.31
CA LEU A 166 13.13 -8.06 -8.87
C LEU A 166 14.26 -9.04 -8.55
N VAL A 167 15.38 -8.51 -8.05
CA VAL A 167 16.64 -9.24 -7.90
C VAL A 167 17.22 -8.96 -6.51
N ALA A 168 17.86 -9.94 -5.87
CA ALA A 168 18.51 -9.73 -4.59
C ALA A 168 19.95 -9.21 -4.72
N LEU A 169 20.42 -8.45 -3.73
CA LEU A 169 21.85 -8.24 -3.53
C LEU A 169 22.54 -9.56 -3.21
N ASN A 170 23.79 -9.73 -3.65
CA ASN A 170 24.62 -10.93 -3.54
C ASN A 170 25.02 -11.31 -2.10
N THR A 171 24.74 -10.49 -1.10
CA THR A 171 25.03 -10.81 0.31
C THR A 171 23.96 -10.22 1.22
N PRO A 172 23.74 -10.78 2.42
CA PRO A 172 22.83 -10.19 3.39
C PRO A 172 23.42 -8.92 4.03
N PHE A 173 22.56 -7.96 4.34
CA PHE A 173 22.91 -6.64 4.92
C PHE A 173 22.22 -6.40 6.26
N SER A 174 22.95 -5.71 7.13
CA SER A 174 22.43 -5.12 8.36
C SER A 174 21.67 -3.82 8.10
N GLY A 175 21.04 -3.27 9.14
CA GLY A 175 20.28 -2.03 9.08
C GLY A 175 21.07 -0.81 8.62
N ASP A 176 22.39 -0.76 8.76
CA ASP A 176 23.23 0.28 8.15
C ASP A 176 23.67 -0.14 6.75
N MET A 177 23.07 0.48 5.73
CA MET A 177 23.33 0.14 4.34
C MET A 177 23.08 1.32 3.38
N ARG A 178 23.97 1.45 2.39
CA ARG A 178 23.74 2.33 1.22
C ARG A 178 23.02 1.55 0.13
N ALA A 179 21.77 1.15 0.39
CA ALA A 179 21.06 0.13 -0.40
C ALA A 179 20.95 0.46 -1.91
N ASP A 180 20.51 1.68 -2.28
CA ASP A 180 20.40 2.10 -3.69
C ASP A 180 21.77 2.03 -4.42
N TYR A 181 22.85 2.42 -3.74
CA TYR A 181 24.20 2.33 -4.31
C TYR A 181 24.63 0.88 -4.53
N GLN A 182 24.32 -0.03 -3.59
CA GLN A 182 24.61 -1.46 -3.73
C GLN A 182 23.84 -2.09 -4.90
N CYS A 183 22.55 -1.76 -5.05
CA CYS A 183 21.74 -2.22 -6.18
C CYS A 183 22.33 -1.76 -7.52
N PHE A 184 22.70 -0.48 -7.62
CA PHE A 184 23.35 0.06 -8.81
C PHE A 184 24.67 -0.65 -9.12
N GLN A 185 25.56 -0.78 -8.13
CA GLN A 185 26.89 -1.35 -8.34
C GLN A 185 26.80 -2.82 -8.77
N GLN A 186 25.97 -3.63 -8.11
CA GLN A 186 25.86 -5.06 -8.42
C GLN A 186 25.11 -5.33 -9.73
N ALA A 187 24.10 -4.53 -10.07
CA ALA A 187 23.45 -4.60 -11.37
C ALA A 187 24.45 -4.34 -12.52
N ARG A 188 25.30 -3.31 -12.37
CA ARG A 188 26.34 -3.00 -13.36
C ARG A 188 27.40 -4.10 -13.46
N ALA A 189 27.81 -4.68 -12.33
CA ALA A 189 28.74 -5.81 -12.31
C ALA A 189 28.17 -7.08 -12.99
N ALA A 190 26.85 -7.27 -12.93
CA ALA A 190 26.13 -8.32 -13.66
C ALA A 190 25.82 -7.98 -15.13
N GLY A 191 26.31 -6.83 -15.63
CA GLY A 191 26.10 -6.40 -17.03
C GLY A 191 24.69 -5.87 -17.32
N LEU A 192 23.89 -5.57 -16.28
CA LEU A 192 22.54 -5.05 -16.45
C LEU A 192 22.57 -3.54 -16.69
N THR A 193 21.88 -3.09 -17.74
CA THR A 193 21.85 -1.68 -18.18
C THR A 193 20.71 -0.88 -17.56
N SER A 194 19.66 -1.55 -17.08
CA SER A 194 18.53 -0.92 -16.39
C SER A 194 18.90 -0.23 -15.07
N THR A 195 17.99 0.61 -14.56
CA THR A 195 18.18 1.34 -13.30
C THR A 195 17.52 0.58 -12.16
N TYR A 196 18.34 0.02 -11.26
CA TYR A 196 17.88 -0.69 -10.08
C TYR A 196 17.87 0.20 -8.85
N ARG A 197 16.80 0.10 -8.06
CA ARG A 197 16.64 0.75 -6.76
C ARG A 197 16.32 -0.27 -5.68
N ALA A 198 16.67 0.05 -4.45
CA ALA A 198 16.37 -0.82 -3.32
C ALA A 198 14.86 -0.95 -3.11
N PHE A 199 14.41 -2.18 -2.89
CA PHE A 199 13.05 -2.50 -2.46
C PHE A 199 12.89 -2.21 -0.96
N LEU A 200 13.08 -0.96 -0.57
CA LEU A 200 12.98 -0.49 0.81
C LEU A 200 12.21 0.83 0.85
N SER A 201 11.45 1.06 1.91
CA SER A 201 11.09 2.44 2.27
C SER A 201 12.32 3.18 2.81
N SER A 202 12.42 4.48 2.55
CA SER A 202 13.52 5.34 3.01
C SER A 202 13.00 6.57 3.77
N HIS A 203 13.89 7.49 4.15
CA HIS A 203 13.54 8.70 4.89
C HIS A 203 12.43 9.54 4.23
N LEU A 204 12.50 9.70 2.90
CA LEU A 204 11.61 10.56 2.12
C LEU A 204 10.77 9.82 1.09
N GLN A 205 10.87 8.49 1.03
CA GLN A 205 10.23 7.71 -0.02
C GLN A 205 9.57 6.46 0.52
N ASP A 206 8.29 6.31 0.20
CA ASP A 206 7.52 5.10 0.44
C ASP A 206 7.90 4.04 -0.60
N LEU A 207 8.01 2.79 -0.18
CA LEU A 207 8.34 1.67 -1.06
C LEU A 207 7.44 1.63 -2.30
N LEU A 208 6.12 1.80 -2.15
CA LEU A 208 5.17 1.83 -3.28
C LEU A 208 5.58 2.82 -4.38
N THR A 209 6.29 3.89 -4.03
CA THR A 209 6.67 4.96 -4.95
C THR A 209 8.00 4.77 -5.66
N VAL A 210 8.73 3.68 -5.38
CA VAL A 210 10.04 3.38 -5.96
C VAL A 210 9.95 3.20 -7.48
N VAL A 211 8.93 2.49 -7.97
CA VAL A 211 8.65 2.31 -9.40
C VAL A 211 7.86 3.50 -9.95
N ARG A 212 8.18 3.94 -11.17
CA ARG A 212 7.48 5.03 -11.86
C ARG A 212 6.00 4.71 -12.03
N LYS A 213 5.13 5.71 -11.84
CA LYS A 213 3.67 5.54 -11.87
C LYS A 213 3.16 4.86 -13.16
N ALA A 214 3.75 5.18 -14.32
CA ALA A 214 3.35 4.61 -15.61
C ALA A 214 3.57 3.10 -15.71
N ASP A 215 4.55 2.57 -14.99
CA ASP A 215 5.01 1.18 -15.12
C ASP A 215 4.33 0.24 -14.10
N ARG A 216 3.54 0.79 -13.16
CA ARG A 216 3.07 0.03 -11.99
C ARG A 216 1.94 -0.97 -12.27
N TYR A 217 1.14 -0.73 -13.32
CA TYR A 217 -0.09 -1.49 -13.57
C TYR A 217 0.03 -2.51 -14.69
N HIS A 218 0.94 -2.28 -15.64
CA HIS A 218 0.97 -3.01 -16.91
C HIS A 218 2.17 -3.94 -17.07
N LEU A 219 3.19 -3.81 -16.22
CA LEU A 219 4.39 -4.61 -16.29
C LEU A 219 4.40 -5.69 -15.21
N PRO A 220 4.57 -6.97 -15.56
CA PRO A 220 4.79 -8.03 -14.60
C PRO A 220 6.13 -7.85 -13.89
N ILE A 221 6.18 -8.30 -12.64
CA ILE A 221 7.42 -8.34 -11.87
C ILE A 221 7.99 -9.74 -12.00
N VAL A 222 9.20 -9.85 -12.55
CA VAL A 222 9.87 -11.13 -12.85
C VAL A 222 11.17 -11.24 -12.05
N ASN A 223 11.70 -12.45 -11.91
CA ASN A 223 13.06 -12.66 -11.42
C ASN A 223 14.09 -12.48 -12.57
N ILE A 224 15.39 -12.61 -12.28
CA ILE A 224 16.45 -12.46 -13.29
C ILE A 224 16.44 -13.54 -14.40
N LYS A 225 15.65 -14.61 -14.23
CA LYS A 225 15.45 -15.68 -15.21
C LYS A 225 14.13 -15.53 -15.98
N GLU A 226 13.49 -14.36 -15.92
CA GLU A 226 12.24 -14.04 -16.61
C GLU A 226 11.02 -14.84 -16.11
N GLU A 227 11.08 -15.40 -14.90
CA GLU A 227 9.94 -16.08 -14.27
C GLU A 227 9.10 -15.07 -13.48
N THR A 228 7.79 -15.02 -13.73
CA THR A 228 6.88 -14.06 -13.10
C THR A 228 6.68 -14.33 -11.61
N LEU A 229 7.05 -13.35 -10.77
CA LEU A 229 6.80 -13.34 -9.34
C LEU A 229 5.46 -12.69 -8.99
N PHE A 230 5.11 -11.58 -9.67
CA PHE A 230 3.86 -10.84 -9.47
C PHE A 230 3.27 -10.36 -10.78
N GLY A 231 1.94 -10.26 -10.82
CA GLY A 231 1.23 -9.78 -12.01
C GLY A 231 1.56 -8.32 -12.37
N ASN A 232 1.78 -7.47 -11.36
CA ASN A 232 2.30 -6.11 -11.51
C ASN A 232 2.76 -5.53 -10.16
N TRP A 233 3.31 -4.32 -10.18
CA TRP A 233 3.82 -3.64 -8.99
C TRP A 233 2.73 -3.37 -7.93
N GLU A 234 1.57 -2.86 -8.33
CA GLU A 234 0.48 -2.53 -7.38
C GLU A 234 -0.07 -3.77 -6.66
N SER A 235 -0.05 -4.93 -7.32
CA SER A 235 -0.54 -6.18 -6.72
C SER A 235 0.21 -6.58 -5.45
N ILE A 236 1.49 -6.19 -5.32
CA ILE A 236 2.33 -6.40 -4.13
C ILE A 236 1.76 -5.64 -2.91
N PHE A 237 1.16 -4.47 -3.15
CA PHE A 237 0.72 -3.53 -2.11
C PHE A 237 -0.79 -3.51 -1.88
N SER A 238 -1.49 -4.53 -2.39
CA SER A 238 -2.94 -4.73 -2.22
C SER A 238 -3.39 -4.91 -0.76
N GLY A 239 -2.44 -5.07 0.17
CA GLY A 239 -2.70 -5.33 1.59
C GLY A 239 -2.58 -6.80 1.99
N ASN A 240 -2.43 -7.72 1.04
CA ASN A 240 -2.21 -9.14 1.32
C ASN A 240 -0.79 -9.47 1.82
N GLY A 241 0.10 -8.48 1.88
CA GLY A 241 1.49 -8.62 2.27
C GLY A 241 2.43 -9.04 1.12
N GLY A 242 2.03 -8.82 -0.13
CA GLY A 242 2.84 -9.22 -1.29
C GLY A 242 3.01 -10.74 -1.35
N GLN A 243 1.89 -11.46 -1.29
CA GLN A 243 1.89 -12.92 -1.35
C GLN A 243 2.46 -13.39 -2.70
N PHE A 244 3.38 -14.35 -2.66
CA PHE A 244 4.03 -14.92 -3.84
C PHE A 244 4.14 -16.44 -3.75
N ASP A 245 4.43 -17.08 -4.88
CA ASP A 245 4.65 -18.53 -4.97
C ASP A 245 6.08 -18.89 -4.57
N LEU A 246 6.22 -19.70 -3.51
CA LEU A 246 7.51 -20.16 -3.00
C LEU A 246 8.25 -21.11 -3.95
N GLN A 247 7.56 -21.67 -4.95
CA GLN A 247 8.19 -22.50 -5.97
C GLN A 247 9.00 -21.66 -6.97
N ILE A 248 8.71 -20.36 -7.10
CA ILE A 248 9.39 -19.46 -8.02
C ILE A 248 10.57 -18.81 -7.29
N PRO A 249 11.82 -19.09 -7.69
CA PRO A 249 12.99 -18.59 -6.99
C PRO A 249 13.16 -17.08 -7.10
N ILE A 250 13.71 -16.48 -6.03
CA ILE A 250 14.28 -15.14 -6.09
C ILE A 250 15.80 -15.30 -6.22
N TYR A 251 16.35 -14.74 -7.29
CA TYR A 251 17.78 -14.82 -7.59
C TYR A 251 18.51 -13.54 -7.18
N SER A 252 19.76 -13.69 -6.77
CA SER A 252 20.70 -12.57 -6.65
C SER A 252 21.27 -12.16 -8.01
N PHE A 253 21.95 -11.00 -8.08
CA PHE A 253 22.60 -10.51 -9.31
C PHE A 253 23.63 -11.49 -9.89
N ASP A 254 24.29 -12.29 -9.04
CA ASP A 254 25.20 -13.36 -9.45
C ASP A 254 24.51 -14.71 -9.72
N GLY A 255 23.18 -14.74 -9.76
CA GLY A 255 22.40 -15.90 -10.22
C GLY A 255 22.13 -16.98 -9.16
N ARG A 256 22.40 -16.74 -7.88
CA ARG A 256 22.13 -17.70 -6.80
C ARG A 256 20.70 -17.61 -6.30
N ASN A 257 20.07 -18.76 -6.03
CA ASN A 257 18.71 -18.81 -5.47
C ASN A 257 18.77 -18.50 -3.97
N VAL A 258 18.26 -17.33 -3.58
CA VAL A 258 18.33 -16.82 -2.21
C VAL A 258 17.56 -17.71 -1.21
N LEU A 259 16.52 -18.42 -1.66
CA LEU A 259 15.72 -19.30 -0.80
C LEU A 259 16.50 -20.56 -0.37
N THR A 260 17.42 -21.05 -1.19
CA THR A 260 18.15 -22.30 -0.95
C THR A 260 19.63 -22.11 -0.66
N ASP A 261 20.24 -21.03 -1.15
CA ASP A 261 21.68 -20.80 -1.03
C ASP A 261 22.11 -20.51 0.42
N PRO A 262 23.19 -21.14 0.93
CA PRO A 262 23.61 -20.98 2.33
C PRO A 262 24.17 -19.59 2.66
N ALA A 263 24.54 -18.77 1.68
CA ALA A 263 25.04 -17.41 1.93
C ALA A 263 24.00 -16.49 2.60
N TRP A 264 22.71 -16.83 2.50
CA TRP A 264 21.64 -16.21 3.27
C TRP A 264 21.11 -17.20 4.31
N PRO A 265 21.73 -17.33 5.49
CA PRO A 265 21.27 -18.28 6.50
C PRO A 265 19.86 -17.96 6.99
N GLN A 266 19.53 -16.66 7.06
CA GLN A 266 18.22 -16.15 7.45
C GLN A 266 17.43 -15.74 6.20
N LYS A 267 16.37 -16.49 5.89
CA LYS A 267 15.49 -16.27 4.72
C LYS A 267 14.45 -15.17 5.02
N VAL A 268 14.94 -13.99 5.36
CA VAL A 268 14.14 -12.83 5.76
C VAL A 268 14.55 -11.66 4.87
N ILE A 269 13.59 -10.84 4.45
CA ILE A 269 13.81 -9.65 3.61
C ILE A 269 13.53 -8.39 4.39
N TRP A 270 14.44 -7.41 4.35
CA TRP A 270 14.16 -6.06 4.81
C TRP A 270 13.21 -5.33 3.85
N HIS A 271 12.24 -4.58 4.39
CA HIS A 271 11.38 -3.69 3.59
C HIS A 271 11.02 -2.36 4.27
N GLY A 272 10.99 -2.28 5.61
CA GLY A 272 10.72 -1.03 6.34
C GLY A 272 9.34 -0.41 6.08
N SER A 273 8.37 -1.21 5.64
CA SER A 273 7.12 -0.73 5.04
C SER A 273 5.89 -1.46 5.56
N SER A 274 4.73 -0.80 5.55
CA SER A 274 3.42 -1.44 5.77
C SER A 274 3.06 -2.40 4.62
N PRO A 275 1.98 -3.20 4.73
CA PRO A 275 1.49 -4.03 3.64
C PRO A 275 1.06 -3.26 2.39
N HIS A 276 0.86 -1.94 2.51
CA HIS A 276 0.54 -1.02 1.40
C HIS A 276 1.77 -0.27 0.88
N GLY A 277 2.97 -0.63 1.33
CA GLY A 277 4.22 -0.02 0.86
C GLY A 277 4.47 1.39 1.40
N VAL A 278 3.77 1.79 2.46
CA VAL A 278 3.97 3.08 3.15
C VAL A 278 5.10 2.93 4.16
N ARG A 279 6.00 3.91 4.25
CA ARG A 279 7.15 3.83 5.16
C ARG A 279 6.74 3.78 6.63
N LEU A 280 7.41 2.93 7.41
CA LEU A 280 7.26 2.87 8.87
C LEU A 280 8.46 3.55 9.52
N ILE A 281 8.30 4.83 9.87
CA ILE A 281 9.39 5.67 10.41
C ILE A 281 10.00 5.07 11.70
N SER A 282 9.21 4.36 12.50
CA SER A 282 9.69 3.69 13.71
C SER A 282 10.41 2.36 13.43
N ASN A 283 10.24 1.78 12.25
CA ASN A 283 10.63 0.39 11.93
C ASN A 283 11.37 0.32 10.59
N TYR A 284 12.36 1.18 10.39
CA TYR A 284 13.21 1.19 9.18
C TYR A 284 14.69 1.48 9.48
N CYS A 285 15.17 1.07 10.66
CA CYS A 285 16.57 1.23 11.07
C CYS A 285 17.10 2.67 10.93
N GLU A 286 16.32 3.66 11.40
CA GLU A 286 16.65 5.09 11.29
C GLU A 286 17.02 5.51 9.86
N ALA A 287 16.17 5.10 8.90
CA ALA A 287 16.39 5.25 7.47
C ALA A 287 17.64 4.50 6.97
N TRP A 288 17.83 3.28 7.48
CA TRP A 288 18.89 2.34 7.15
C TRP A 288 20.31 2.86 7.44
N ARG A 289 20.52 3.43 8.62
CA ARG A 289 21.79 4.07 9.05
C ARG A 289 22.32 3.58 10.39
N THR A 290 21.73 2.52 10.94
CA THR A 290 22.15 1.98 12.24
C THR A 290 22.12 0.46 12.25
N THR A 291 23.03 -0.13 13.02
CA THR A 291 23.07 -1.56 13.35
C THR A 291 22.79 -1.83 14.82
N ASP A 292 22.29 -0.83 15.55
CA ASP A 292 21.98 -0.95 16.97
C ASP A 292 21.04 -2.12 17.24
N LEU A 293 21.34 -2.87 18.30
CA LEU A 293 20.57 -4.04 18.72
C LEU A 293 19.14 -3.66 19.14
N ALA A 294 18.96 -2.49 19.76
CA ALA A 294 17.68 -2.01 20.26
C ALA A 294 16.80 -1.37 19.17
N VAL A 295 17.39 -0.94 18.06
CA VAL A 295 16.64 -0.34 16.94
C VAL A 295 16.09 -1.45 16.07
N MET A 296 14.83 -1.28 15.65
CA MET A 296 14.09 -2.26 14.89
C MET A 296 13.87 -1.82 13.43
N GLY A 297 13.88 -2.79 12.53
CA GLY A 297 13.47 -2.66 11.15
C GLY A 297 12.30 -3.60 10.84
N GLN A 298 11.47 -3.23 9.86
CA GLN A 298 10.40 -4.09 9.38
C GLN A 298 10.95 -5.06 8.32
N ALA A 299 10.72 -6.35 8.53
CA ALA A 299 11.18 -7.41 7.66
C ALA A 299 10.12 -8.50 7.47
N SER A 300 10.26 -9.29 6.40
CA SER A 300 9.35 -10.38 6.05
C SER A 300 10.07 -11.72 5.97
N PRO A 301 9.71 -12.73 6.79
CA PRO A 301 10.22 -14.09 6.64
C PRO A 301 9.65 -14.72 5.37
N LEU A 302 10.51 -15.11 4.43
CA LEU A 302 10.07 -15.68 3.16
C LEU A 302 9.29 -16.97 3.31
N LYS A 303 9.51 -17.74 4.38
CA LYS A 303 8.73 -18.96 4.69
C LYS A 303 7.23 -18.71 4.83
N SER A 304 6.80 -17.47 5.08
CA SER A 304 5.39 -17.10 5.14
C SER A 304 4.72 -16.98 3.74
N GLY A 305 5.51 -17.02 2.66
CA GLY A 305 5.02 -16.75 1.31
C GLY A 305 4.73 -15.27 1.04
N LYS A 306 5.20 -14.35 1.89
CA LYS A 306 4.95 -12.91 1.78
C LYS A 306 6.24 -12.12 1.67
N LEU A 307 6.24 -11.04 0.89
CA LEU A 307 7.34 -10.08 0.84
C LEU A 307 7.22 -8.94 1.87
N LEU A 308 5.99 -8.66 2.33
CA LEU A 308 5.67 -7.56 3.24
C LEU A 308 4.96 -8.07 4.50
N ASP A 309 5.32 -9.25 5.02
CA ASP A 309 4.88 -9.66 6.34
C ASP A 309 5.36 -8.65 7.40
N GLN A 310 4.56 -8.45 8.43
CA GLN A 310 4.80 -7.38 9.38
C GLN A 310 5.54 -7.92 10.61
N LYS A 311 6.82 -8.32 10.43
CA LYS A 311 7.70 -8.72 11.54
C LYS A 311 8.82 -7.70 11.83
N PRO A 312 8.88 -7.16 13.06
CA PRO A 312 9.99 -6.31 13.46
C PRO A 312 11.21 -7.17 13.83
N TYR A 313 12.39 -6.76 13.38
CA TYR A 313 13.66 -7.40 13.70
C TYR A 313 14.73 -6.37 14.07
N SER A 314 15.69 -6.76 14.91
CA SER A 314 16.81 -5.89 15.28
C SER A 314 17.66 -5.55 14.05
N CYS A 315 18.07 -4.29 13.92
CA CYS A 315 18.87 -3.77 12.81
C CYS A 315 20.30 -4.34 12.76
N SER A 316 20.75 -5.00 13.82
CA SER A 316 21.98 -5.80 13.83
C SER A 316 21.90 -7.06 12.93
N ASN A 317 20.70 -7.56 12.66
CA ASN A 317 20.51 -8.76 11.85
C ASN A 317 20.88 -8.52 10.39
N ARG A 318 21.44 -9.55 9.76
CA ARG A 318 21.82 -9.51 8.34
C ARG A 318 20.80 -10.27 7.51
N PHE A 319 20.02 -9.56 6.71
CA PHE A 319 18.94 -10.10 5.92
C PHE A 319 19.08 -9.77 4.44
N ILE A 320 18.22 -10.40 3.64
CA ILE A 320 18.13 -10.20 2.20
C ILE A 320 17.65 -8.76 1.95
N VAL A 321 18.24 -8.12 0.96
CA VAL A 321 17.79 -6.84 0.41
C VAL A 321 17.51 -7.06 -1.06
N LEU A 322 16.31 -6.70 -1.49
CA LEU A 322 15.91 -6.79 -2.90
C LEU A 322 16.13 -5.45 -3.60
N CYS A 323 16.26 -5.53 -4.92
CA CYS A 323 16.44 -4.44 -5.85
C CYS A 323 15.41 -4.61 -6.96
N ILE A 324 14.72 -3.53 -7.30
CA ILE A 324 13.70 -3.49 -8.34
C ILE A 324 14.13 -2.53 -9.45
N GLU A 325 13.92 -2.94 -10.69
CA GLU A 325 14.00 -2.05 -11.85
C GLU A 325 12.94 -0.95 -11.73
N ASN A 326 13.36 0.31 -11.64
CA ASN A 326 12.44 1.41 -11.31
C ASN A 326 11.62 1.93 -12.50
N SER A 327 12.01 1.55 -13.72
CA SER A 327 11.31 1.86 -14.96
C SER A 327 11.76 0.96 -16.10
N TYR A 328 10.85 0.64 -17.00
CA TYR A 328 11.19 -0.06 -18.23
C TYR A 328 11.69 0.93 -19.30
N ILE A 329 12.81 0.61 -19.93
CA ILE A 329 13.36 1.36 -21.06
C ILE A 329 13.52 0.37 -22.22
N SER A 330 12.77 0.55 -23.31
CA SER A 330 12.85 -0.31 -24.48
C SER A 330 14.22 -0.23 -25.16
N ASP A 331 14.66 -1.32 -25.79
CA ASP A 331 15.94 -1.37 -26.51
C ASP A 331 16.05 -0.33 -27.64
N SER A 332 14.92 0.19 -28.15
CA SER A 332 14.89 1.31 -29.10
C SER A 332 15.31 2.66 -28.52
N GLN A 333 15.25 2.84 -27.20
CA GLN A 333 15.74 4.04 -26.50
C GLN A 333 17.17 3.85 -25.93
N ARG A 334 17.79 2.68 -26.15
CA ARG A 334 19.15 2.36 -25.65
C ARG A 334 20.26 2.60 -26.67
N LYS A 335 19.94 3.11 -27.87
CA LYS A 335 20.90 3.48 -28.92
C LYS A 335 21.12 4.98 -28.99
#